data_AF-A0A2E9Z3J4-F1
#
_entry.id   AF-A0A2E9Z3J4-F1
#
_cell.length_a   1.000
_cell.length_b   1.000
_cell.length_c   1.000
_cell.angle_alpha   90.00
_cell.angle_beta   90.00
_cell.angle_gamma   90.00
#
_symmetry.space_group_name_H-M   'P 1'
#
loop_
_entity.id
_entity.type
_entity.pdbx_description
1 polymer ?
#
loop_
_entity_poly.entity_id
_entity_poly.type
_entity_poly.pdbx_seq_one_letter_code
_entity_poly.pdbx_strand_id
1 'polypeptide(L)'
;MTFPTSQSYANSKLNLDANRYYTDGLQLSQANYWKEAADEFRKAIQVDPKHKLAYANLGVALSQTGQHKEALLAFDEAMRLGYDHALLRYNRGLSFASLNLVEEAVREIELSLKQDFRNVRAVYNLGLLYLKQDRLTDARNQVNLLYLRNNNLAKKLFDAIPPKYKVMSVENGGSLKGRVSMVGKVPHPRFFPLIASPNIEYCNRMSNGRGHRILFDFTVSESRGLKDTVIKLIGIPKGKPFTTNIQKVVMNRCHTPNYVIGVRNGETLLLENKDPIIHEVVTYEFSDRGADQRSHRPVDAHTSQVRDVFVEPLTEEYLVKCNLHPFLQTRGIMVDNPYYAVSDEEGRFSIKDIPPGTYKVVAWHPFIPNQLGTITIEPGQQAKIDFSFSGADVRRKIYNDDWFMYHFQSMYDSFENYYGGPRVDDSIEVLQVYKPLANRSLADGSRE
;
A
#
# COMPACT_ATOMS: atom_id res chain seq x y z
N MET A 1 48.99 -49.58 18.74
CA MET A 1 48.17 -48.50 19.32
C MET A 1 49.11 -47.37 19.73
N THR A 2 49.18 -46.31 18.94
CA THR A 2 49.99 -45.11 19.27
C THR A 2 49.17 -44.23 20.20
N PHE A 3 49.54 -44.18 21.48
CA PHE A 3 48.96 -43.24 22.43
C PHE A 3 49.36 -41.81 22.01
N PRO A 4 48.43 -40.85 21.99
CA PRO A 4 48.75 -39.46 21.70
C PRO A 4 49.84 -38.95 22.65
N THR A 5 50.75 -38.10 22.17
CA THR A 5 51.81 -37.50 22.99
C THR A 5 51.20 -36.56 24.04
N SER A 6 51.89 -36.32 25.16
CA SER A 6 51.42 -35.40 26.23
C SER A 6 51.06 -34.01 25.70
N GLN A 7 51.76 -33.56 24.66
CA GLN A 7 51.49 -32.30 23.96
C GLN A 7 50.23 -32.35 23.08
N SER A 8 49.92 -33.50 22.47
CA SER A 8 48.66 -33.74 21.74
C SER A 8 47.46 -33.78 22.68
N TYR A 9 47.60 -34.40 23.86
CA TYR A 9 46.57 -34.39 24.91
C TYR A 9 46.38 -33.01 25.55
N ALA A 10 47.45 -32.24 25.77
CA ALA A 10 47.35 -30.88 26.29
C ALA A 10 46.64 -29.95 25.28
N ASN A 11 46.99 -30.05 23.98
CA ASN A 11 46.34 -29.29 22.93
C ASN A 11 44.85 -29.68 22.73
N SER A 12 44.51 -30.97 22.85
CA SER A 12 43.11 -31.41 22.76
C SER A 12 42.27 -30.96 23.96
N LYS A 13 42.85 -30.95 25.16
CA LYS A 13 42.19 -30.44 26.37
C LYS A 13 41.97 -28.92 26.32
N LEU A 14 42.95 -28.14 25.88
CA LEU A 14 42.82 -26.69 25.70
C LEU A 14 41.72 -26.36 24.68
N ASN A 15 41.63 -27.12 23.58
CA ASN A 15 40.56 -26.95 22.59
C ASN A 15 39.18 -27.28 23.19
N LEU A 16 39.07 -28.31 24.03
CA LEU A 16 37.83 -28.66 24.71
C LEU A 16 37.36 -27.56 25.69
N ASP A 17 38.29 -27.00 26.47
CA ASP A 17 37.98 -25.95 27.45
C ASP A 17 37.56 -24.63 26.75
N ALA A 18 38.22 -24.25 25.64
CA ALA A 18 37.83 -23.09 24.84
C ALA A 18 36.41 -23.25 24.25
N ASN A 19 36.10 -24.44 23.72
CA ASN A 19 34.77 -24.73 23.18
C ASN A 19 33.67 -24.73 24.25
N ARG A 20 33.98 -25.17 25.48
CA ARG A 20 33.04 -25.08 26.60
C ARG A 20 32.70 -23.64 26.91
N TYR A 21 33.71 -22.79 27.16
CA TYR A 21 33.49 -21.36 27.44
C TYR A 21 32.76 -20.67 26.28
N TYR A 22 33.10 -20.98 25.03
CA TYR A 22 32.38 -20.46 23.87
C TYR A 22 30.90 -20.88 23.86
N THR A 23 30.60 -22.14 24.19
CA THR A 23 29.23 -22.66 24.25
C THR A 23 28.43 -22.01 25.39
N ASP A 24 29.04 -21.83 26.55
CA ASP A 24 28.43 -21.13 27.69
C ASP A 24 28.11 -19.67 27.32
N GLY A 25 29.05 -18.98 26.67
CA GLY A 25 28.86 -17.63 26.14
C GLY A 25 27.72 -17.53 25.12
N LEU A 26 27.56 -18.54 24.25
CA LEU A 26 26.42 -18.62 23.33
C LEU A 26 25.09 -18.79 24.05
N GLN A 27 25.02 -19.64 25.07
CA GLN A 27 23.80 -19.84 25.87
C GLN A 27 23.40 -18.56 26.61
N LEU A 28 24.38 -17.89 27.23
CA LEU A 28 24.18 -16.59 27.87
C LEU A 28 23.71 -15.53 26.89
N SER A 29 24.28 -15.50 25.68
CA SER A 29 23.86 -14.58 24.61
C SER A 29 22.41 -14.83 24.18
N GLN A 30 21.99 -16.09 24.03
CA GLN A 30 20.61 -16.45 23.70
C GLN A 30 19.63 -16.03 24.81
N ALA A 31 20.08 -16.06 26.06
CA ALA A 31 19.35 -15.57 27.22
C ALA A 31 19.48 -14.05 27.45
N ASN A 32 20.19 -13.33 26.57
CA ASN A 32 20.47 -11.89 26.64
C ASN A 32 21.30 -11.44 27.87
N TYR A 33 22.04 -12.34 28.51
CA TYR A 33 23.03 -12.03 29.55
C TYR A 33 24.36 -11.59 28.90
N TRP A 34 24.33 -10.42 28.27
CA TRP A 34 25.41 -9.98 27.38
C TRP A 34 26.74 -9.70 28.08
N LYS A 35 26.74 -9.26 29.34
CA LYS A 35 27.99 -8.98 30.08
C LYS A 35 28.69 -10.29 30.42
N GLU A 36 27.93 -11.25 30.94
CA GLU A 36 28.39 -12.59 31.29
C GLU A 36 28.84 -13.36 30.05
N ALA A 37 28.09 -13.25 28.95
CA ALA A 37 28.49 -13.82 27.67
C ALA A 37 29.84 -13.27 27.18
N ALA A 38 30.06 -11.95 27.29
CA ALA A 38 31.33 -11.34 26.92
C ALA A 38 32.49 -11.90 27.78
N ASP A 39 32.27 -12.13 29.07
CA ASP A 39 33.28 -12.73 29.96
C ASP A 39 33.61 -14.17 29.57
N GLU A 40 32.61 -14.99 29.24
CA GLU A 40 32.84 -16.36 28.75
C GLU A 40 33.57 -16.37 27.40
N PHE A 41 33.23 -15.46 26.47
CA PHE A 41 33.99 -15.35 25.22
C PHE A 41 35.43 -14.90 25.45
N ARG A 42 35.70 -13.99 26.40
CA ARG A 42 37.08 -13.63 26.78
C ARG A 42 37.84 -14.82 27.33
N LYS A 43 37.23 -15.66 28.16
CA LYS A 43 37.84 -16.91 28.65
C LYS A 43 38.14 -17.87 27.50
N ALA A 44 37.22 -18.03 26.55
CA ALA A 44 37.44 -18.85 25.35
C ALA A 44 38.66 -18.34 24.55
N ILE A 45 38.77 -17.02 24.36
CA ILE A 45 39.90 -16.37 23.66
C ILE A 45 41.22 -16.50 24.43
N GLN A 46 41.19 -16.45 25.76
CA GLN A 46 42.40 -16.65 26.58
C GLN A 46 42.96 -18.07 26.42
N VAL A 47 42.08 -19.07 26.28
CA VAL A 47 42.47 -20.48 26.08
C VAL A 47 42.87 -20.76 24.63
N ASP A 48 42.11 -20.24 23.66
CA ASP A 48 42.43 -20.29 22.23
C ASP A 48 42.40 -18.89 21.59
N PRO A 49 43.57 -18.22 21.52
CA PRO A 49 43.70 -16.90 20.91
C PRO A 49 43.40 -16.85 19.41
N LYS A 50 43.21 -17.99 18.73
CA LYS A 50 42.84 -18.07 17.31
C LYS A 50 41.36 -18.38 17.10
N HIS A 51 40.55 -18.40 18.16
CA HIS A 51 39.13 -18.72 18.10
C HIS A 51 38.29 -17.59 17.49
N LYS A 52 38.29 -17.47 16.16
CA LYS A 52 37.64 -16.38 15.41
C LYS A 52 36.16 -16.15 15.72
N LEU A 53 35.39 -17.22 15.97
CA LEU A 53 33.97 -17.10 16.33
C LEU A 53 33.75 -16.51 17.73
N ALA A 54 34.70 -16.71 18.65
CA ALA A 54 34.61 -16.17 20.00
C ALA A 54 34.86 -14.65 19.96
N TYR A 55 35.83 -14.20 19.16
CA TYR A 55 36.01 -12.77 18.87
C TYR A 55 34.78 -12.14 18.23
N ALA A 56 34.17 -12.81 17.23
CA ALA A 56 32.97 -12.31 16.58
C ALA A 56 31.81 -12.13 17.57
N ASN A 57 31.53 -13.15 18.40
CA ASN A 57 30.44 -13.08 19.37
C ASN A 57 30.75 -12.20 20.59
N LEU A 58 32.03 -12.07 20.97
CA LEU A 58 32.48 -11.06 21.92
C LEU A 58 32.14 -9.66 21.40
N GLY A 59 32.42 -9.38 20.13
CA GLY A 59 32.06 -8.11 19.51
C GLY A 59 30.55 -7.85 19.56
N VAL A 60 29.72 -8.86 19.30
CA VAL A 60 28.25 -8.73 19.42
C VAL A 60 27.85 -8.41 20.86
N ALA A 61 28.34 -9.16 21.84
CA ALA A 61 28.01 -8.97 23.26
C ALA A 61 28.46 -7.59 23.78
N LEU A 62 29.64 -7.12 23.36
CA LEU A 62 30.14 -5.77 23.67
C LEU A 62 29.27 -4.68 23.03
N SER A 63 28.85 -4.88 21.78
CA SER A 63 27.97 -3.94 21.09
C SER A 63 26.61 -3.83 21.78
N GLN A 64 26.01 -4.95 22.20
CA GLN A 64 24.74 -4.99 22.95
C GLN A 64 24.83 -4.32 24.33
N THR A 65 26.04 -4.21 24.90
CA THR A 65 26.29 -3.55 26.19
C THR A 65 26.80 -2.12 26.04
N GLY A 66 26.81 -1.57 24.82
CA GLY A 66 27.23 -0.19 24.52
C GLY A 66 28.74 0.04 24.41
N GLN A 67 29.55 -1.01 24.57
CA GLN A 67 31.02 -0.98 24.45
C GLN A 67 31.44 -1.06 22.98
N HIS A 68 31.02 -0.07 22.18
CA HIS A 68 31.13 -0.14 20.72
C HIS A 68 32.57 -0.08 20.20
N LYS A 69 33.49 0.60 20.89
CA LYS A 69 34.90 0.67 20.46
C LYS A 69 35.60 -0.69 20.64
N GLU A 70 35.38 -1.31 21.79
CA GLU A 70 35.87 -2.64 22.13
C GLU A 70 35.25 -3.70 21.22
N ALA A 71 33.96 -3.54 20.89
CA ALA A 71 33.28 -4.40 19.92
C ALA A 71 33.95 -4.36 18.55
N LEU A 72 34.30 -3.17 18.04
CA LEU A 72 34.99 -3.01 16.75
C LEU A 72 36.36 -3.71 16.75
N LEU A 73 37.14 -3.60 17.84
CA LEU A 73 38.42 -4.31 17.97
C LEU A 73 38.24 -5.83 17.93
N ALA A 74 37.21 -6.35 18.61
CA ALA A 74 36.91 -7.78 18.58
C ALA A 74 36.46 -8.25 17.19
N PHE A 75 35.65 -7.46 16.47
CA PHE A 75 35.28 -7.76 15.10
C PHE A 75 36.47 -7.75 14.13
N ASP A 76 37.37 -6.77 14.28
CA ASP A 76 38.57 -6.65 13.44
C ASP A 76 39.49 -7.87 13.62
N GLU A 77 39.64 -8.35 14.84
CA GLU A 77 40.42 -9.56 15.14
C GLU A 77 39.76 -10.83 14.56
N ALA A 78 38.43 -10.97 14.67
CA ALA A 78 37.70 -12.06 14.03
C ALA A 78 37.91 -12.09 12.51
N MET A 79 37.85 -10.92 11.85
CA MET A 79 38.10 -10.80 10.41
C MET A 79 39.57 -11.11 10.06
N ARG A 80 40.53 -10.63 10.86
CA ARG A 80 41.97 -10.95 10.70
C ARG A 80 42.24 -12.45 10.78
N LEU A 81 41.49 -13.17 11.61
CA LEU A 81 41.52 -14.63 11.74
C LEU A 81 40.67 -15.36 10.66
N GLY A 82 40.17 -14.64 9.65
CA GLY A 82 39.45 -15.21 8.52
C GLY A 82 37.98 -15.52 8.79
N TYR A 83 37.32 -14.73 9.65
CA TYR A 83 35.86 -14.72 9.79
C TYR A 83 35.28 -13.41 9.25
N ASP A 84 35.09 -13.36 7.94
CA ASP A 84 34.34 -12.30 7.25
C ASP A 84 32.97 -12.87 6.87
N HIS A 85 31.92 -12.40 7.55
CA HIS A 85 30.56 -12.89 7.39
C HIS A 85 29.55 -11.75 7.47
N ALA A 86 28.44 -11.88 6.75
CA ALA A 86 27.39 -10.86 6.64
C ALA A 86 26.95 -10.32 8.01
N LEU A 87 26.61 -11.22 8.94
CA LEU A 87 26.17 -10.83 10.29
C LEU A 87 27.26 -10.09 11.10
N LEU A 88 28.54 -10.45 10.93
CA LEU A 88 29.62 -9.71 11.58
C LEU A 88 29.69 -8.29 11.03
N ARG A 89 29.67 -8.13 9.71
CA ARG A 89 29.68 -6.82 9.05
C ARG A 89 28.49 -5.96 9.46
N TYR A 90 27.29 -6.55 9.52
CA TYR A 90 26.10 -5.85 10.00
C TYR A 90 26.29 -5.32 11.43
N ASN A 91 26.71 -6.16 12.38
CA ASN A 91 26.94 -5.75 13.78
C ASN A 91 28.09 -4.74 13.93
N ARG A 92 29.13 -4.86 13.10
CA ARG A 92 30.20 -3.86 12.99
C ARG A 92 29.64 -2.51 12.54
N GLY A 93 28.78 -2.52 11.50
CA GLY A 93 28.06 -1.35 11.02
C GLY A 93 27.15 -0.69 12.08
N LEU A 94 26.43 -1.49 12.89
CA LEU A 94 25.65 -0.95 14.02
C LEU A 94 26.53 -0.27 15.07
N SER A 95 27.72 -0.82 15.33
CA SER A 95 28.66 -0.26 16.29
C SER A 95 29.24 1.06 15.79
N PHE A 96 29.60 1.16 14.50
CA PHE A 96 29.97 2.43 13.87
C PHE A 96 28.83 3.46 13.93
N ALA A 97 27.59 3.04 13.62
CA ALA A 97 26.43 3.93 13.66
C ALA A 97 26.18 4.50 15.07
N SER A 98 26.40 3.69 16.11
CA SER A 98 26.25 4.09 17.51
C SER A 98 27.35 5.06 17.97
N LEU A 99 28.52 4.99 17.34
CA LEU A 99 29.62 5.95 17.50
C LEU A 99 29.48 7.19 16.59
N ASN A 100 28.37 7.33 15.87
CA ASN A 100 28.13 8.38 14.89
C ASN A 100 29.14 8.44 13.73
N LEU A 101 29.78 7.32 13.42
CA LEU A 101 30.64 7.12 12.26
C LEU A 101 29.78 6.59 11.10
N VAL A 102 29.02 7.49 10.48
CA VAL A 102 27.92 7.14 9.57
C VAL A 102 28.43 6.54 8.27
N GLU A 103 29.52 7.06 7.72
CA GLU A 103 30.11 6.61 6.46
C GLU A 103 30.64 5.17 6.59
N GLU A 104 31.33 4.86 7.69
CA GLU A 104 31.81 3.52 8.04
C GLU A 104 30.63 2.55 8.21
N ALA A 105 29.58 2.99 8.91
CA ALA A 105 28.39 2.19 9.14
C ALA A 105 27.70 1.80 7.83
N VAL A 106 27.51 2.76 6.93
CA VAL A 106 26.94 2.53 5.60
C VAL A 106 27.76 1.51 4.83
N ARG A 107 29.08 1.69 4.75
CA ARG A 107 29.97 0.76 4.03
C ARG A 107 29.87 -0.67 4.56
N GLU A 108 29.88 -0.85 5.88
CA GLU A 108 29.78 -2.20 6.48
C GLU A 108 28.42 -2.86 6.26
N ILE A 109 27.32 -2.10 6.37
CA ILE A 109 25.98 -2.64 6.13
C ILE A 109 25.78 -2.96 4.64
N GLU A 110 26.31 -2.14 3.72
CA GLU A 110 26.32 -2.47 2.28
C GLU A 110 27.10 -3.75 1.99
N LEU A 111 28.29 -3.92 2.58
CA LEU A 111 29.08 -5.15 2.45
C LEU A 111 28.34 -6.36 3.04
N SER A 112 27.64 -6.18 4.17
CA SER A 112 26.76 -7.22 4.72
C SER A 112 25.67 -7.62 3.73
N LEU A 113 25.00 -6.65 3.10
CA LEU A 113 23.90 -6.90 2.16
C LEU A 113 24.37 -7.48 0.83
N LYS A 114 25.63 -7.23 0.43
CA LYS A 114 26.26 -7.93 -0.70
C LYS A 114 26.43 -9.43 -0.44
N GLN A 115 26.70 -9.82 0.82
CA GLN A 115 26.84 -11.23 1.21
C GLN A 115 25.49 -11.90 1.50
N ASP A 116 24.58 -11.21 2.19
CA ASP A 116 23.20 -11.67 2.45
C ASP A 116 22.19 -10.55 2.20
N PHE A 117 21.67 -10.51 0.98
CA PHE A 117 20.70 -9.50 0.56
C PHE A 117 19.34 -9.64 1.25
N ARG A 118 19.06 -10.76 1.95
CA ARG A 118 17.75 -11.06 2.55
C ARG A 118 17.58 -10.45 3.94
N ASN A 119 18.64 -9.92 4.53
CA ASN A 119 18.58 -9.31 5.86
C ASN A 119 17.78 -8.00 5.85
N VAL A 120 16.47 -8.10 6.11
CA VAL A 120 15.55 -6.94 6.13
C VAL A 120 15.90 -5.91 7.21
N ARG A 121 16.54 -6.32 8.32
CA ARG A 121 16.98 -5.38 9.37
C ARG A 121 18.17 -4.55 8.89
N ALA A 122 19.07 -5.15 8.11
CA ALA A 122 20.18 -4.44 7.47
C ALA A 122 19.67 -3.43 6.43
N VAL A 123 18.72 -3.82 5.57
CA VAL A 123 18.08 -2.89 4.60
C VAL A 123 17.41 -1.71 5.33
N TYR A 124 16.64 -2.00 6.39
CA TYR A 124 15.97 -0.96 7.20
C TYR A 124 16.98 0.01 7.84
N ASN A 125 18.00 -0.51 8.51
CA ASN A 125 19.00 0.32 9.18
C ASN A 125 19.85 1.12 8.18
N LEU A 126 20.17 0.54 7.01
CA LEU A 126 20.83 1.27 5.92
C LEU A 126 19.96 2.46 5.45
N GLY A 127 18.65 2.26 5.32
CA GLY A 127 17.71 3.32 5.00
C GLY A 127 17.73 4.46 6.03
N LEU A 128 17.77 4.14 7.32
CA LEU A 128 17.90 5.14 8.38
C LEU A 128 19.26 5.88 8.33
N LEU A 129 20.35 5.19 8.00
CA LEU A 129 21.66 5.83 7.82
C LEU A 129 21.67 6.77 6.62
N TYR A 130 21.02 6.40 5.51
CA TYR A 130 20.85 7.30 4.37
C TYR A 130 20.04 8.55 4.74
N LEU A 131 19.03 8.43 5.60
CA LEU A 131 18.33 9.60 6.11
C LEU A 131 19.23 10.52 6.95
N LYS A 132 20.13 9.95 7.76
CA LYS A 132 21.13 10.75 8.48
C LYS A 132 22.09 11.50 7.56
N GLN A 133 22.34 10.97 6.35
CA GLN A 133 23.17 11.60 5.31
C GLN A 133 22.37 12.50 4.35
N ASP A 134 21.08 12.76 4.60
CA ASP A 134 20.16 13.47 3.68
C ASP A 134 20.04 12.81 2.28
N ARG A 135 20.39 11.53 2.17
CA ARG A 135 20.29 10.72 0.95
C ARG A 135 18.88 10.16 0.78
N LEU A 136 17.89 11.03 0.61
CA LEU A 136 16.47 10.67 0.59
C LEU A 136 16.11 9.66 -0.50
N THR A 137 16.73 9.76 -1.68
CA THR A 137 16.50 8.82 -2.79
C THR A 137 16.96 7.41 -2.43
N ASP A 138 18.12 7.27 -1.78
CA ASP A 138 18.65 5.98 -1.38
C ASP A 138 17.84 5.36 -0.25
N ALA A 139 17.35 6.17 0.69
CA ALA A 139 16.40 5.73 1.71
C ALA A 139 15.08 5.23 1.09
N ARG A 140 14.54 5.92 0.07
CA ARG A 140 13.36 5.45 -0.69
C ARG A 140 13.63 4.14 -1.41
N ASN A 141 14.82 3.96 -1.98
CA ASN A 141 15.20 2.68 -2.58
C ASN A 141 15.18 1.54 -1.54
N GLN A 142 15.58 1.80 -0.30
CA GLN A 142 15.47 0.81 0.78
C GLN A 142 14.02 0.49 1.15
N VAL A 143 13.11 1.48 1.15
CA VAL A 143 11.67 1.24 1.32
C VAL A 143 11.17 0.26 0.25
N ASN A 144 11.56 0.46 -1.01
CA ASN A 144 11.13 -0.39 -2.12
C ASN A 144 11.63 -1.83 -1.97
N LEU A 145 12.87 -2.00 -1.50
CA LEU A 145 13.42 -3.33 -1.20
C LEU A 145 12.69 -4.01 -0.04
N LEU A 146 12.28 -3.25 0.97
CA LEU A 146 11.51 -3.77 2.10
C LEU A 146 10.06 -4.07 1.73
N TYR A 147 9.50 -3.36 0.77
CA TYR A 147 8.08 -3.41 0.43
C TYR A 147 7.59 -4.85 0.18
N LEU A 148 8.32 -5.65 -0.59
CA LEU A 148 7.96 -7.04 -0.88
C LEU A 148 8.38 -8.05 0.20
N ARG A 149 9.13 -7.63 1.22
CA ARG A 149 9.80 -8.54 2.17
C ARG A 149 9.34 -8.35 3.61
N ASN A 150 9.01 -7.12 3.98
CA ASN A 150 8.57 -6.74 5.31
C ASN A 150 7.82 -5.40 5.25
N ASN A 151 6.50 -5.47 5.03
CA ASN A 151 5.61 -4.31 4.94
C ASN A 151 5.70 -3.39 6.17
N ASN A 152 5.86 -3.94 7.37
CA ASN A 152 5.94 -3.17 8.61
C ASN A 152 7.20 -2.29 8.66
N LEU A 153 8.36 -2.86 8.34
CA LEU A 153 9.61 -2.09 8.28
C LEU A 153 9.62 -1.12 7.10
N ALA A 154 9.04 -1.50 5.95
CA ALA A 154 8.89 -0.63 4.80
C ALA A 154 8.07 0.62 5.15
N LYS A 155 6.90 0.44 5.77
CA LYS A 155 6.04 1.54 6.23
C LYS A 155 6.74 2.40 7.28
N LYS A 156 7.38 1.77 8.27
CA LYS A 156 8.13 2.48 9.31
C LYS A 156 9.25 3.35 8.73
N LEU A 157 9.98 2.85 7.74
CA LEU A 157 11.03 3.62 7.07
C LEU A 157 10.42 4.71 6.19
N PHE A 158 9.36 4.41 5.44
CA PHE A 158 8.65 5.38 4.61
C PHE A 158 8.17 6.58 5.43
N ASP A 159 7.57 6.33 6.60
CA ASP A 159 7.07 7.39 7.50
C ASP A 159 8.20 8.24 8.09
N ALA A 160 9.41 7.68 8.21
CA ALA A 160 10.60 8.41 8.65
C ALA A 160 11.19 9.31 7.56
N ILE A 161 10.82 9.12 6.28
CA ILE A 161 11.29 9.94 5.16
C ILE A 161 10.43 11.22 5.11
N PRO A 162 11.04 12.41 5.13
CA PRO A 162 10.31 13.66 4.97
C PRO A 162 9.44 13.65 3.69
N PRO A 163 8.18 14.10 3.78
CA PRO A 163 7.30 14.15 2.62
C PRO A 163 7.87 15.10 1.57
N LYS A 164 7.70 14.75 0.29
CA LYS A 164 8.12 15.61 -0.84
C LYS A 164 7.32 16.92 -0.87
N TYR A 165 6.04 16.86 -0.47
CA TYR A 165 5.15 18.01 -0.37
C TYR A 165 5.39 18.79 0.93
N LYS A 166 5.58 20.10 0.83
CA LYS A 166 5.79 20.99 1.98
C LYS A 166 4.52 21.79 2.29
N VAL A 167 4.04 21.68 3.53
CA VAL A 167 2.89 22.46 4.00
C VAL A 167 3.31 23.91 4.25
N MET A 168 2.59 24.85 3.65
CA MET A 168 2.79 26.30 3.76
C MET A 168 1.45 27.02 3.59
N SER A 169 1.32 28.25 4.12
CA SER A 169 0.20 29.12 3.79
C SER A 169 0.21 29.46 2.29
N VAL A 170 -0.96 29.59 1.69
CA VAL A 170 -1.12 30.05 0.31
C VAL A 170 -1.69 31.46 0.34
N GLU A 171 -0.82 32.45 0.15
CA GLU A 171 -1.23 33.84 0.00
C GLU A 171 -1.77 34.07 -1.41
N ASN A 172 -2.90 34.77 -1.52
CA ASN A 172 -3.57 35.06 -2.80
C ASN A 172 -3.77 33.82 -3.69
N GLY A 173 -4.11 32.68 -3.09
CA GLY A 173 -4.40 31.45 -3.82
C GLY A 173 -5.58 31.63 -4.77
N GLY A 174 -5.40 31.22 -6.02
CA GLY A 174 -6.49 31.19 -7.00
C GLY A 174 -7.38 29.96 -6.80
N SER A 175 -8.35 29.79 -7.70
CA SER A 175 -9.23 28.62 -7.71
C SER A 175 -9.38 28.04 -9.11
N LEU A 176 -9.69 26.75 -9.18
CA LEU A 176 -10.01 26.03 -10.40
C LEU A 176 -11.45 25.53 -10.31
N LYS A 177 -12.25 25.78 -11.34
CA LYS A 177 -13.56 25.16 -11.51
C LYS A 177 -13.69 24.55 -12.90
N GLY A 178 -14.63 23.64 -13.03
CA GLY A 178 -14.90 23.05 -14.33
C GLY A 178 -15.99 22.03 -14.28
N ARG A 179 -16.17 21.38 -15.42
CA ARG A 179 -17.14 20.32 -15.61
C ARG A 179 -16.52 19.15 -16.37
N VAL A 180 -16.81 17.95 -15.91
CA VAL A 180 -16.54 16.70 -16.60
C VAL A 180 -17.83 16.23 -17.25
N SER A 181 -17.77 15.94 -18.54
CA SER A 181 -18.92 15.46 -19.30
C SER A 181 -18.62 14.12 -19.97
N MET A 182 -19.65 13.33 -20.24
CA MET A 182 -19.55 12.14 -21.07
C MET A 182 -20.15 12.38 -22.44
N VAL A 183 -19.41 12.06 -23.50
CA VAL A 183 -19.86 12.10 -24.90
C VAL A 183 -20.14 10.69 -25.42
N GLY A 184 -21.04 10.59 -26.39
CA GLY A 184 -21.42 9.31 -27.00
C GLY A 184 -22.34 8.45 -26.13
N LYS A 185 -22.38 7.15 -26.43
CA LYS A 185 -23.24 6.20 -25.71
C LYS A 185 -22.75 6.03 -24.27
N VAL A 186 -23.66 6.15 -23.30
CA VAL A 186 -23.33 5.85 -21.90
C VAL A 186 -23.05 4.35 -21.79
N PRO A 187 -21.92 3.94 -21.20
CA PRO A 187 -21.58 2.53 -21.05
C PRO A 187 -22.63 1.82 -20.20
N HIS A 188 -22.94 0.59 -20.57
CA HIS A 188 -23.93 -0.21 -19.85
C HIS A 188 -23.45 -0.53 -18.43
N PRO A 189 -24.32 -0.49 -17.41
CA PRO A 189 -23.96 -0.89 -16.06
C PRO A 189 -23.60 -2.38 -16.00
N ARG A 190 -22.91 -2.80 -14.94
CA ARG A 190 -22.65 -4.22 -14.68
C ARG A 190 -23.77 -4.82 -13.83
N PHE A 191 -24.15 -6.04 -14.18
CA PHE A 191 -25.20 -6.80 -13.51
C PHE A 191 -24.57 -7.97 -12.78
N PHE A 192 -24.95 -8.15 -11.52
CA PHE A 192 -24.46 -9.23 -10.68
C PHE A 192 -25.64 -10.05 -10.17
N PRO A 193 -25.78 -11.33 -10.58
CA PRO A 193 -26.86 -12.18 -10.11
C PRO A 193 -26.67 -12.50 -8.63
N LEU A 194 -27.71 -12.26 -7.83
CA LEU A 194 -27.72 -12.55 -6.40
C LEU A 194 -28.27 -13.95 -6.09
N ILE A 195 -28.63 -14.73 -7.11
CA ILE A 195 -29.24 -16.07 -6.98
C ILE A 195 -28.34 -17.09 -6.26
N ALA A 196 -27.03 -16.88 -6.29
CA ALA A 196 -26.04 -17.70 -5.59
C ALA A 196 -25.61 -17.10 -4.23
N SER A 197 -26.24 -16.00 -3.77
CA SER A 197 -25.86 -15.34 -2.52
C SER A 197 -26.35 -16.13 -1.31
N PRO A 198 -25.50 -16.36 -0.29
CA PRO A 198 -25.84 -17.22 0.85
C PRO A 198 -26.97 -16.68 1.74
N ASN A 199 -27.27 -15.38 1.68
CA ASN A 199 -28.35 -14.75 2.44
C ASN A 199 -29.40 -14.15 1.49
N ILE A 200 -30.17 -15.01 0.83
CA ILE A 200 -31.19 -14.63 -0.15
C ILE A 200 -32.19 -13.62 0.43
N GLU A 201 -32.57 -13.73 1.70
CA GLU A 201 -33.54 -12.81 2.31
C GLU A 201 -33.00 -11.38 2.45
N TYR A 202 -31.74 -11.21 2.86
CA TYR A 202 -31.10 -9.90 2.92
C TYR A 202 -30.72 -9.39 1.52
N CYS A 203 -30.16 -10.25 0.68
CA CYS A 203 -29.70 -9.91 -0.67
C CYS A 203 -30.84 -9.49 -1.60
N ASN A 204 -32.01 -10.14 -1.52
CA ASN A 204 -33.17 -9.78 -2.33
C ASN A 204 -33.70 -8.37 -2.02
N ARG A 205 -33.52 -7.86 -0.78
CA ARG A 205 -33.89 -6.47 -0.42
C ARG A 205 -33.06 -5.44 -1.19
N MET A 206 -31.85 -5.81 -1.61
CA MET A 206 -30.91 -4.93 -2.32
C MET A 206 -30.90 -5.16 -3.84
N SER A 207 -31.83 -5.99 -4.32
CA SER A 207 -31.97 -6.35 -5.72
C SER A 207 -32.84 -5.35 -6.49
N ASN A 208 -32.63 -5.24 -7.80
CA ASN A 208 -33.51 -4.53 -8.74
C ASN A 208 -34.91 -5.15 -8.91
N GLY A 209 -35.38 -5.96 -7.95
CA GLY A 209 -36.63 -6.72 -8.03
C GLY A 209 -36.58 -7.94 -8.96
N ARG A 210 -35.44 -8.22 -9.60
CA ARG A 210 -35.23 -9.37 -10.51
C ARG A 210 -34.08 -10.27 -10.08
N GLY A 211 -33.67 -10.23 -8.82
CA GLY A 211 -32.53 -10.99 -8.30
C GLY A 211 -31.16 -10.49 -8.74
N HIS A 212 -31.02 -9.27 -9.29
CA HIS A 212 -29.73 -8.70 -9.68
C HIS A 212 -29.34 -7.49 -8.83
N ARG A 213 -28.03 -7.31 -8.60
CA ARG A 213 -27.42 -6.06 -8.16
C ARG A 213 -26.82 -5.34 -9.35
N ILE A 214 -27.07 -4.03 -9.46
CA ILE A 214 -26.55 -3.21 -10.55
C ILE A 214 -25.43 -2.34 -10.01
N LEU A 215 -24.28 -2.36 -10.67
CA LEU A 215 -23.20 -1.41 -10.43
C LEU A 215 -23.12 -0.42 -11.58
N PHE A 216 -23.40 0.84 -11.27
CA PHE A 216 -23.23 1.96 -12.18
C PHE A 216 -21.79 2.43 -12.13
N ASP A 217 -20.93 1.79 -12.92
CA ASP A 217 -19.54 2.23 -13.12
C ASP A 217 -19.44 3.65 -13.68
N PHE A 218 -20.53 4.14 -14.28
CA PHE A 218 -20.66 5.45 -14.89
C PHE A 218 -22.00 6.06 -14.51
N THR A 219 -21.97 7.14 -13.73
CA THR A 219 -23.16 7.93 -13.40
C THR A 219 -23.16 9.20 -14.23
N VAL A 220 -24.10 9.30 -15.17
CA VAL A 220 -24.19 10.41 -16.12
C VAL A 220 -25.51 11.13 -15.99
N SER A 221 -25.47 12.44 -15.74
CA SER A 221 -26.64 13.31 -15.62
C SER A 221 -27.39 13.45 -16.95
N GLU A 222 -28.62 13.97 -16.92
CA GLU A 222 -29.36 14.33 -18.15
C GLU A 222 -28.61 15.39 -18.98
N SER A 223 -28.02 16.39 -18.31
CA SER A 223 -27.11 17.37 -18.92
C SER A 223 -25.73 16.83 -19.32
N ARG A 224 -25.54 15.51 -19.40
CA ARG A 224 -24.29 14.82 -19.77
C ARG A 224 -23.12 14.98 -18.81
N GLY A 225 -23.36 15.43 -17.57
CA GLY A 225 -22.34 15.55 -16.54
C GLY A 225 -21.90 14.17 -16.06
N LEU A 226 -20.59 13.95 -15.88
CA LEU A 226 -20.04 12.69 -15.40
C LEU A 226 -19.60 12.82 -13.94
N LYS A 227 -20.28 12.09 -13.04
CA LYS A 227 -19.90 11.96 -11.62
C LYS A 227 -18.67 11.09 -11.46
N ASP A 228 -18.07 11.11 -10.28
CA ASP A 228 -17.04 10.14 -9.85
C ASP A 228 -15.78 10.17 -10.74
N THR A 229 -15.41 11.36 -11.19
CA THR A 229 -14.12 11.63 -11.83
C THR A 229 -13.24 12.41 -10.86
N VAL A 230 -11.99 11.98 -10.68
CA VAL A 230 -11.02 12.71 -9.85
C VAL A 230 -10.23 13.67 -10.73
N ILE A 231 -10.30 14.96 -10.42
CA ILE A 231 -9.49 16.00 -11.05
C ILE A 231 -8.36 16.35 -10.11
N LYS A 232 -7.10 16.15 -10.50
CA LYS A 232 -5.92 16.44 -9.69
C LYS A 232 -4.91 17.33 -10.42
N LEU A 233 -4.31 18.27 -9.70
CA LEU A 233 -3.16 19.04 -10.18
C LEU A 233 -1.87 18.26 -9.88
N ILE A 234 -0.94 18.27 -10.83
CA ILE A 234 0.34 17.54 -10.72
C ILE A 234 1.48 18.52 -10.50
N GLY A 235 2.47 18.09 -9.72
CA GLY A 235 3.75 18.81 -9.62
C GLY A 235 3.72 20.05 -8.73
N ILE A 236 2.80 20.13 -7.76
CA ILE A 236 2.77 21.21 -6.78
C ILE A 236 3.66 20.81 -5.58
N PRO A 237 4.82 21.45 -5.35
CA PRO A 237 5.76 21.02 -4.32
C PRO A 237 5.41 21.54 -2.92
N LYS A 238 4.59 22.59 -2.83
CA LYS A 238 4.24 23.23 -1.56
C LYS A 238 2.87 23.92 -1.60
N GLY A 239 2.23 24.08 -0.44
CA GLY A 239 1.00 24.82 -0.28
C GLY A 239 0.14 24.34 0.90
N LYS A 240 -1.18 24.49 0.82
CA LYS A 240 -2.11 24.20 1.92
C LYS A 240 -1.97 22.76 2.44
N PRO A 241 -2.30 22.49 3.71
CA PRO A 241 -2.24 21.12 4.24
C PRO A 241 -3.25 20.20 3.54
N PHE A 242 -2.96 18.90 3.55
CA PHE A 242 -4.01 17.89 3.33
C PHE A 242 -5.10 18.03 4.39
N THR A 243 -6.32 17.61 4.05
CA THR A 243 -7.41 17.55 5.04
C THR A 243 -7.00 16.71 6.24
N THR A 244 -7.32 17.17 7.44
CA THR A 244 -7.09 16.42 8.68
C THR A 244 -8.17 15.38 8.95
N ASN A 245 -9.29 15.44 8.21
CA ASN A 245 -10.38 14.49 8.35
C ASN A 245 -10.00 13.17 7.72
N ILE A 246 -10.06 12.09 8.50
CA ILE A 246 -9.86 10.73 8.00
C ILE A 246 -10.91 10.43 6.92
N GLN A 247 -10.45 9.97 5.75
CA GLN A 247 -11.36 9.58 4.69
C GLN A 247 -12.10 8.31 5.08
N LYS A 248 -13.41 8.29 4.82
CA LYS A 248 -14.29 7.17 5.17
C LYS A 248 -14.71 6.38 3.94
N VAL A 249 -14.58 5.07 4.01
CA VAL A 249 -15.20 4.11 3.10
C VAL A 249 -16.36 3.46 3.85
N VAL A 250 -17.57 3.97 3.62
CA VAL A 250 -18.78 3.51 4.29
C VAL A 250 -19.43 2.43 3.43
N MET A 251 -19.55 1.22 3.97
CA MET A 251 -20.35 0.14 3.40
C MET A 251 -21.74 0.22 4.02
N ASN A 252 -22.74 0.52 3.21
CA ASN A 252 -24.12 0.63 3.64
C ASN A 252 -25.04 0.10 2.54
N ARG A 253 -25.92 -0.84 2.88
CA ARG A 253 -26.75 -1.61 1.94
C ARG A 253 -25.89 -2.28 0.86
N CYS A 254 -24.79 -2.89 1.29
CA CYS A 254 -23.79 -3.52 0.44
C CYS A 254 -23.38 -2.65 -0.75
N HIS A 255 -23.22 -1.35 -0.47
CA HIS A 255 -22.77 -0.34 -1.42
C HIS A 255 -21.83 0.64 -0.74
N THR A 256 -20.95 1.21 -1.53
CA THR A 256 -19.99 2.25 -1.15
C THR A 256 -20.36 3.54 -1.88
N PRO A 257 -21.06 4.50 -1.21
CA PRO A 257 -21.53 5.72 -1.86
C PRO A 257 -20.43 6.56 -2.52
N ASN A 258 -19.23 6.53 -1.94
CA ASN A 258 -18.04 7.12 -2.56
C ASN A 258 -17.40 6.07 -3.47
N TYR A 259 -17.80 6.08 -4.74
CA TYR A 259 -17.28 5.11 -5.71
C TYR A 259 -15.79 5.38 -6.02
N VAL A 260 -15.39 6.66 -6.09
CA VAL A 260 -13.98 7.06 -6.25
C VAL A 260 -13.48 7.92 -5.11
N ILE A 261 -12.17 7.82 -4.82
CA ILE A 261 -11.47 8.66 -3.85
C ILE A 261 -10.08 9.07 -4.38
N GLY A 262 -9.59 10.23 -3.97
CA GLY A 262 -8.16 10.56 -4.06
C GLY A 262 -7.49 10.21 -2.73
N VAL A 263 -6.38 9.49 -2.76
CA VAL A 263 -5.71 9.01 -1.54
C VAL A 263 -4.21 9.25 -1.60
N ARG A 264 -3.61 9.65 -0.48
CA ARG A 264 -2.16 9.83 -0.39
C ARG A 264 -1.49 8.52 0.06
N ASN A 265 -0.36 8.15 -0.54
CA ASN A 265 0.40 7.00 -0.07
C ASN A 265 0.89 7.22 1.38
N GLY A 266 0.63 6.25 2.26
CA GLY A 266 0.82 6.33 3.70
C GLY A 266 -0.36 6.87 4.49
N GLU A 267 -1.47 7.26 3.85
CA GLU A 267 -2.70 7.71 4.51
C GLU A 267 -3.49 6.54 5.12
N THR A 268 -4.16 6.79 6.25
CA THR A 268 -5.07 5.83 6.88
C THR A 268 -6.52 6.13 6.48
N LEU A 269 -7.25 5.12 6.03
CA LEU A 269 -8.69 5.17 5.77
C LEU A 269 -9.47 4.58 6.94
N LEU A 270 -10.68 5.09 7.17
CA LEU A 270 -11.67 4.49 8.07
C LEU A 270 -12.69 3.69 7.24
N LEU A 271 -12.69 2.38 7.39
CA LEU A 271 -13.70 1.50 6.82
C LEU A 271 -14.81 1.33 7.84
N GLU A 272 -16.02 1.75 7.49
CA GLU A 272 -17.19 1.72 8.37
C GLU A 272 -18.24 0.80 7.75
N ASN A 273 -18.53 -0.33 8.40
CA ASN A 273 -19.56 -1.26 7.96
C ASN A 273 -20.86 -0.98 8.71
N LYS A 274 -21.86 -0.45 8.00
CA LYS A 274 -23.21 -0.23 8.52
C LYS A 274 -24.17 -1.37 8.20
N ASP A 275 -23.74 -2.36 7.42
CA ASP A 275 -24.54 -3.52 7.11
C ASP A 275 -24.65 -4.46 8.32
N PRO A 276 -25.76 -5.22 8.44
CA PRO A 276 -25.94 -6.26 9.45
C PRO A 276 -25.17 -7.55 9.12
N ILE A 277 -24.27 -7.52 8.14
CA ILE A 277 -23.46 -8.66 7.69
C ILE A 277 -21.97 -8.29 7.69
N ILE A 278 -21.11 -9.30 7.77
CA ILE A 278 -19.66 -9.14 7.70
C ILE A 278 -19.25 -8.95 6.23
N HIS A 279 -18.30 -8.05 5.97
CA HIS A 279 -17.68 -7.89 4.65
C HIS A 279 -16.22 -8.32 4.68
N GLU A 280 -15.85 -9.27 3.82
CA GLU A 280 -14.46 -9.67 3.59
C GLU A 280 -13.75 -8.60 2.75
N VAL A 281 -13.32 -7.50 3.38
CA VAL A 281 -12.70 -6.38 2.66
C VAL A 281 -11.23 -6.66 2.39
N VAL A 282 -10.89 -6.53 1.12
CA VAL A 282 -9.56 -6.71 0.56
C VAL A 282 -9.15 -5.44 -0.17
N THR A 283 -7.88 -5.09 -0.06
CA THR A 283 -7.31 -3.94 -0.74
C THR A 283 -6.28 -4.38 -1.76
N TYR A 284 -6.37 -3.84 -2.97
CA TYR A 284 -5.47 -4.12 -4.08
C TYR A 284 -4.77 -2.86 -4.55
N GLU A 285 -3.53 -3.02 -4.99
CA GLU A 285 -2.86 -2.04 -5.84
C GLU A 285 -2.78 -2.54 -7.27
N PHE A 286 -2.71 -1.62 -8.23
CA PHE A 286 -2.47 -1.95 -9.62
C PHE A 286 -1.22 -1.26 -10.13
N SER A 287 -0.30 -2.06 -10.67
CA SER A 287 0.92 -1.61 -11.33
C SER A 287 1.04 -2.25 -12.72
N ASP A 288 2.07 -1.85 -13.48
CA ASP A 288 2.39 -2.49 -14.77
C ASP A 288 2.74 -3.99 -14.63
N ARG A 289 3.06 -4.45 -13.41
CA ARG A 289 3.38 -5.86 -13.13
C ARG A 289 2.15 -6.70 -12.81
N GLY A 290 0.99 -6.09 -12.55
CA GLY A 290 -0.24 -6.78 -12.21
C GLY A 290 -0.98 -6.15 -11.03
N ALA A 291 -1.84 -6.96 -10.40
CA ALA A 291 -2.60 -6.57 -9.22
C ALA A 291 -2.07 -7.31 -7.99
N ASP A 292 -1.70 -6.57 -6.95
CA ASP A 292 -1.17 -7.13 -5.71
C ASP A 292 -2.12 -6.87 -4.55
N GLN A 293 -2.40 -7.92 -3.78
CA GLN A 293 -3.21 -7.83 -2.57
C GLN A 293 -2.39 -7.23 -1.42
N ARG A 294 -2.87 -6.13 -0.84
CA ARG A 294 -2.17 -5.37 0.20
C ARG A 294 -2.67 -5.65 1.60
N SER A 295 -3.97 -5.89 1.75
CA SER A 295 -4.57 -6.26 3.01
C SER A 295 -5.81 -7.09 2.75
N HIS A 296 -6.07 -8.03 3.65
CA HIS A 296 -7.29 -8.82 3.67
C HIS A 296 -7.65 -9.03 5.13
N ARG A 297 -8.64 -8.29 5.60
CA ARG A 297 -9.26 -8.59 6.89
C ARG A 297 -10.72 -8.12 6.90
N PRO A 298 -11.62 -8.96 7.43
CA PRO A 298 -13.05 -8.67 7.45
C PRO A 298 -13.36 -7.38 8.24
N VAL A 299 -14.47 -6.75 7.91
CA VAL A 299 -15.12 -5.71 8.71
C VAL A 299 -16.41 -6.30 9.27
N ASP A 300 -16.51 -6.43 10.58
CA ASP A 300 -17.70 -6.99 11.22
C ASP A 300 -18.92 -6.07 11.07
N ALA A 301 -20.11 -6.63 11.17
CA ALA A 301 -21.37 -5.90 11.08
C ALA A 301 -21.45 -4.76 12.10
N HIS A 302 -21.89 -3.57 11.67
CA HIS A 302 -22.00 -2.37 12.53
C HIS A 302 -20.70 -1.94 13.24
N THR A 303 -19.53 -2.26 12.65
CA THR A 303 -18.23 -1.87 13.21
C THR A 303 -17.45 -0.94 12.28
N SER A 304 -16.39 -0.34 12.82
CA SER A 304 -15.41 0.40 12.03
C SER A 304 -14.01 -0.15 12.26
N GLN A 305 -13.18 -0.11 11.21
CA GLN A 305 -11.76 -0.45 11.29
C GLN A 305 -10.92 0.51 10.45
N VAL A 306 -9.66 0.68 10.82
CA VAL A 306 -8.71 1.49 10.05
C VAL A 306 -7.88 0.64 9.08
N ARG A 307 -7.52 1.21 7.94
CA ARG A 307 -6.64 0.60 6.93
C ARG A 307 -5.65 1.61 6.40
N ASP A 308 -4.37 1.30 6.52
CA ASP A 308 -3.34 2.11 5.87
C ASP A 308 -3.30 1.81 4.38
N VAL A 309 -3.29 2.86 3.57
CA VAL A 309 -2.96 2.80 2.15
C VAL A 309 -1.45 2.89 2.04
N PHE A 310 -0.82 1.75 1.76
CA PHE A 310 0.61 1.68 1.53
C PHE A 310 0.89 0.85 0.27
N VAL A 311 1.23 1.58 -0.80
CA VAL A 311 1.38 1.06 -2.17
C VAL A 311 2.82 1.19 -2.68
N GLU A 312 3.17 0.41 -3.70
CA GLU A 312 4.46 0.45 -4.38
C GLU A 312 4.72 1.84 -4.97
N PRO A 313 5.99 2.20 -5.19
CA PRO A 313 6.33 3.36 -5.98
C PRO A 313 5.66 3.28 -7.36
N LEU A 314 5.17 4.41 -7.83
CA LEU A 314 4.53 4.56 -9.14
C LEU A 314 3.18 3.84 -9.28
N THR A 315 2.68 3.16 -8.24
CA THR A 315 1.27 2.73 -8.21
C THR A 315 0.39 3.97 -8.33
N GLU A 316 -0.47 3.99 -9.35
CA GLU A 316 -1.43 5.07 -9.55
C GLU A 316 -2.80 4.74 -8.96
N GLU A 317 -3.22 3.48 -9.06
CA GLU A 317 -4.57 3.04 -8.72
C GLU A 317 -4.58 2.11 -7.50
N TYR A 318 -5.61 2.26 -6.67
CA TYR A 318 -5.86 1.45 -5.48
C TYR A 318 -7.33 1.03 -5.45
N LEU A 319 -7.64 -0.17 -4.97
CA LEU A 319 -9.00 -0.67 -4.91
C LEU A 319 -9.27 -1.23 -3.52
N VAL A 320 -10.36 -0.78 -2.91
CA VAL A 320 -10.93 -1.40 -1.71
C VAL A 320 -12.19 -2.11 -2.15
N LYS A 321 -12.24 -3.44 -2.06
CA LYS A 321 -13.44 -4.21 -2.42
C LYS A 321 -13.76 -5.30 -1.41
N CYS A 322 -15.02 -5.72 -1.38
CA CYS A 322 -15.37 -6.99 -0.78
C CYS A 322 -14.93 -8.13 -1.72
N ASN A 323 -14.29 -9.17 -1.18
CA ASN A 323 -13.83 -10.31 -1.97
C ASN A 323 -15.00 -11.20 -2.43
N LEU A 324 -16.07 -11.26 -1.62
CA LEU A 324 -17.25 -12.07 -1.92
C LEU A 324 -18.09 -11.44 -3.04
N HIS A 325 -18.16 -10.10 -3.07
CA HIS A 325 -19.06 -9.37 -3.98
C HIS A 325 -18.31 -8.28 -4.77
N PRO A 326 -18.18 -8.41 -6.09
CA PRO A 326 -17.47 -7.45 -6.93
C PRO A 326 -18.18 -6.08 -7.04
N PHE A 327 -19.45 -5.97 -6.66
CA PHE A 327 -20.17 -4.69 -6.70
C PHE A 327 -19.90 -3.78 -5.50
N LEU A 328 -19.38 -4.33 -4.39
CA LEU A 328 -19.05 -3.54 -3.21
C LEU A 328 -17.58 -3.09 -3.31
N GLN A 329 -17.36 -1.93 -3.91
CA GLN A 329 -16.01 -1.44 -4.19
C GLN A 329 -15.88 0.09 -4.17
N THR A 330 -14.72 0.56 -3.74
CA THR A 330 -14.26 1.95 -3.88
C THR A 330 -12.91 1.96 -4.59
N ARG A 331 -12.76 2.86 -5.57
CA ARG A 331 -11.56 3.01 -6.38
C ARG A 331 -10.79 4.27 -6.01
N GLY A 332 -9.54 4.11 -5.63
CA GLY A 332 -8.61 5.17 -5.28
C GLY A 332 -7.66 5.50 -6.42
N ILE A 333 -7.34 6.78 -6.57
CA ILE A 333 -6.19 7.27 -7.33
C ILE A 333 -5.20 7.94 -6.37
N MET A 334 -3.91 7.67 -6.55
CA MET A 334 -2.85 8.29 -5.75
C MET A 334 -2.76 9.80 -6.02
N VAL A 335 -2.67 10.59 -4.96
CA VAL A 335 -2.47 12.04 -4.99
C VAL A 335 -1.24 12.45 -4.17
N ASP A 336 -0.38 13.26 -4.77
CA ASP A 336 0.88 13.73 -4.14
C ASP A 336 0.73 15.09 -3.43
N ASN A 337 -0.40 15.76 -3.64
CA ASN A 337 -0.72 17.07 -3.07
C ASN A 337 -2.25 17.20 -2.87
N PRO A 338 -2.73 18.16 -2.05
CA PRO A 338 -4.15 18.25 -1.70
C PRO A 338 -5.01 19.01 -2.71
N TYR A 339 -4.47 19.34 -3.89
CA TYR A 339 -5.19 20.05 -4.93
C TYR A 339 -5.86 19.07 -5.90
N TYR A 340 -6.88 18.40 -5.38
CA TYR A 340 -7.76 17.54 -6.16
C TYR A 340 -9.23 17.72 -5.73
N ALA A 341 -10.15 17.31 -6.60
CA ALA A 341 -11.58 17.26 -6.34
C ALA A 341 -12.21 16.06 -7.05
N VAL A 342 -13.38 15.64 -6.58
CA VAL A 342 -14.23 14.64 -7.25
C VAL A 342 -15.42 15.37 -7.88
N SER A 343 -15.79 15.01 -9.10
CA SER A 343 -16.95 15.59 -9.77
C SER A 343 -18.28 15.18 -9.13
N ASP A 344 -19.21 16.13 -9.02
CA ASP A 344 -20.56 15.91 -8.51
C ASP A 344 -21.50 15.25 -9.55
N GLU A 345 -22.79 15.11 -9.20
CA GLU A 345 -23.81 14.46 -10.04
C GLU A 345 -24.02 15.14 -11.39
N GLU A 346 -23.75 16.45 -11.48
CA GLU A 346 -23.79 17.23 -12.72
C GLU A 346 -22.40 17.34 -13.39
N GLY A 347 -21.42 16.62 -12.87
CA GLY A 347 -20.04 16.59 -13.35
C GLY A 347 -19.20 17.80 -12.94
N ARG A 348 -19.68 18.67 -12.04
CA ARG A 348 -18.97 19.90 -11.65
C ARG A 348 -17.91 19.59 -10.60
N PHE A 349 -16.82 20.35 -10.62
CA PHE A 349 -15.78 20.27 -9.59
C PHE A 349 -15.23 21.66 -9.25
N SER A 350 -14.63 21.80 -8.05
CA SER A 350 -13.95 23.02 -7.62
C SER A 350 -12.79 22.72 -6.69
N ILE A 351 -11.65 23.35 -6.95
CA ILE A 351 -10.44 23.30 -6.12
C ILE A 351 -10.08 24.75 -5.76
N LYS A 352 -9.87 25.03 -4.47
CA LYS A 352 -9.58 26.38 -3.95
C LYS A 352 -8.15 26.50 -3.42
N ASP A 353 -7.73 27.73 -3.21
CA ASP A 353 -6.46 28.11 -2.56
C ASP A 353 -5.24 27.51 -3.25
N ILE A 354 -5.28 27.45 -4.58
CA ILE A 354 -4.20 26.91 -5.41
C ILE A 354 -3.12 28.00 -5.54
N PRO A 355 -1.84 27.70 -5.27
CA PRO A 355 -0.77 28.66 -5.48
C PRO A 355 -0.77 29.15 -6.94
N PRO A 356 -0.48 30.43 -7.19
CA PRO A 356 -0.38 30.93 -8.56
C PRO A 356 0.71 30.21 -9.36
N GLY A 357 0.43 29.92 -10.62
CA GLY A 357 1.34 29.21 -11.51
C GLY A 357 0.65 28.39 -12.59
N THR A 358 1.45 27.77 -13.46
CA THR A 358 0.97 26.89 -14.53
C THR A 358 1.15 25.43 -14.13
N TYR A 359 0.07 24.66 -14.19
CA TYR A 359 0.04 23.26 -13.74
C TYR A 359 -0.55 22.33 -14.79
N LYS A 360 -0.05 21.09 -14.79
CA LYS A 360 -0.74 19.99 -15.47
C LYS A 360 -1.91 19.54 -14.61
N VAL A 361 -3.04 19.30 -15.25
CA VAL A 361 -4.27 18.79 -14.65
C VAL A 361 -4.57 17.43 -15.25
N VAL A 362 -4.90 16.46 -14.40
CA VAL A 362 -5.33 15.12 -14.81
C VAL A 362 -6.76 14.94 -14.37
N ALA A 363 -7.65 14.62 -15.30
CA ALA A 363 -8.95 14.04 -14.99
C ALA A 363 -8.85 12.53 -15.15
N TRP A 364 -9.09 11.81 -14.04
CA TRP A 364 -8.99 10.36 -13.94
C TRP A 364 -10.36 9.75 -13.68
N HIS A 365 -10.66 8.70 -14.44
CA HIS A 365 -11.79 7.81 -14.23
C HIS A 365 -11.29 6.37 -14.31
N PRO A 366 -11.72 5.43 -13.45
CA PRO A 366 -11.13 4.09 -13.37
C PRO A 366 -11.14 3.25 -14.65
N PHE A 367 -12.06 3.55 -15.57
CA PHE A 367 -12.33 2.74 -16.75
C PHE A 367 -12.19 3.49 -18.06
N ILE A 368 -11.70 4.74 -18.05
CA ILE A 368 -11.46 5.49 -19.29
C ILE A 368 -10.07 6.11 -19.20
N PRO A 369 -9.26 6.09 -20.28
CA PRO A 369 -7.96 6.73 -20.29
C PRO A 369 -7.99 8.18 -19.79
N ASN A 370 -6.97 8.56 -19.03
CA ASN A 370 -6.86 9.89 -18.43
C ASN A 370 -6.93 11.00 -19.48
N GLN A 371 -7.67 12.05 -19.15
CA GLN A 371 -7.63 13.30 -19.90
C GLN A 371 -6.60 14.23 -19.26
N LEU A 372 -5.75 14.85 -20.08
CA LEU A 372 -4.69 15.75 -19.64
C LEU A 372 -5.02 17.17 -20.08
N GLY A 373 -4.75 18.13 -19.19
CA GLY A 373 -4.90 19.55 -19.46
C GLY A 373 -3.73 20.35 -18.87
N THR A 374 -3.60 21.59 -19.32
CA THR A 374 -2.69 22.57 -18.71
C THR A 374 -3.50 23.80 -18.35
N ILE A 375 -3.30 24.35 -17.16
CA ILE A 375 -4.02 25.53 -16.68
C ILE A 375 -3.06 26.49 -15.99
N THR A 376 -3.27 27.79 -16.19
CA THR A 376 -2.61 28.85 -15.42
C THR A 376 -3.57 29.40 -14.39
N ILE A 377 -3.13 29.42 -13.14
CA ILE A 377 -3.86 30.02 -12.01
C ILE A 377 -3.21 31.37 -11.71
N GLU A 378 -3.94 32.45 -12.01
CA GLU A 378 -3.51 33.81 -11.65
C GLU A 378 -3.83 34.11 -10.16
N PRO A 379 -3.06 35.00 -9.51
CA PRO A 379 -3.27 35.35 -8.10
C PRO A 379 -4.71 35.78 -7.80
N GLY A 380 -5.35 35.08 -6.86
CA GLY A 380 -6.73 35.33 -6.43
C GLY A 380 -7.82 35.11 -7.50
N GLN A 381 -7.47 34.68 -8.72
CA GLN A 381 -8.45 34.52 -9.79
C GLN A 381 -9.00 33.09 -9.88
N GLN A 382 -10.17 32.96 -10.50
CA GLN A 382 -10.77 31.67 -10.83
C GLN A 382 -10.43 31.29 -12.28
N ALA A 383 -9.67 30.22 -12.43
CA ALA A 383 -9.46 29.57 -13.72
C ALA A 383 -10.56 28.54 -14.00
N LYS A 384 -10.76 28.23 -15.29
CA LYS A 384 -11.73 27.24 -15.74
C LYS A 384 -11.10 26.22 -16.69
N ILE A 385 -11.38 24.93 -16.49
CA ILE A 385 -11.04 23.86 -17.42
C ILE A 385 -12.13 22.79 -17.43
N ASP A 386 -12.57 22.36 -18.60
CA ASP A 386 -13.60 21.34 -18.76
C ASP A 386 -13.00 20.08 -19.41
N PHE A 387 -13.55 18.91 -19.11
CA PHE A 387 -13.10 17.62 -19.64
C PHE A 387 -14.26 16.84 -20.26
N SER A 388 -13.98 16.10 -21.33
CA SER A 388 -14.97 15.26 -22.02
C SER A 388 -14.44 13.86 -22.20
N PHE A 389 -15.09 12.86 -21.57
CA PHE A 389 -14.78 11.45 -21.75
C PHE A 389 -15.72 10.81 -22.77
N SER A 390 -15.18 10.01 -23.68
CA SER A 390 -15.99 9.25 -24.63
C SER A 390 -16.37 7.89 -24.05
N GLY A 391 -17.65 7.54 -24.09
CA GLY A 391 -18.11 6.19 -23.76
C GLY A 391 -17.57 5.11 -24.70
N ALA A 392 -17.05 5.48 -25.88
CA ALA A 392 -16.39 4.54 -26.79
C ALA A 392 -14.98 4.12 -26.33
N ASP A 393 -14.35 4.91 -25.45
CA ASP A 393 -12.97 4.68 -24.99
C ASP A 393 -12.92 3.85 -23.69
N VAL A 394 -14.05 3.28 -23.27
CA VAL A 394 -14.14 2.49 -22.04
C VAL A 394 -13.28 1.25 -22.12
N ARG A 395 -12.45 1.08 -21.10
CA ARG A 395 -11.56 -0.06 -20.89
C ARG A 395 -11.84 -0.65 -19.52
N ARG A 396 -12.68 -1.70 -19.49
CA ARG A 396 -12.78 -2.59 -18.33
C ARG A 396 -11.61 -3.58 -18.41
N LYS A 397 -10.53 -3.33 -17.66
CA LYS A 397 -9.37 -4.26 -17.61
C LYS A 397 -9.84 -5.65 -17.11
N ILE A 398 -9.24 -6.74 -17.60
CA ILE A 398 -9.65 -8.14 -17.32
C ILE A 398 -9.68 -8.48 -15.82
N TYR A 399 -8.79 -7.90 -15.00
CA TYR A 399 -8.78 -8.08 -13.54
C TYR A 399 -9.78 -7.18 -12.79
N ASN A 400 -10.54 -6.33 -13.48
CA ASN A 400 -11.62 -5.51 -12.91
C ASN A 400 -12.96 -6.26 -12.85
N ASP A 401 -12.90 -7.57 -12.60
CA ASP A 401 -14.06 -8.47 -12.50
C ASP A 401 -14.84 -8.57 -13.81
N ASP A 402 -14.18 -9.01 -14.90
CA ASP A 402 -14.90 -9.50 -16.06
C ASP A 402 -15.47 -10.89 -15.73
N TRP A 403 -16.78 -10.94 -15.49
CA TRP A 403 -17.49 -12.11 -14.97
C TRP A 403 -17.32 -13.37 -15.84
N PHE A 404 -16.98 -13.20 -17.13
CA PHE A 404 -16.82 -14.31 -18.08
C PHE A 404 -15.83 -15.40 -17.63
N MET A 405 -14.90 -15.09 -16.71
CA MET A 405 -13.90 -16.05 -16.22
C MET A 405 -14.13 -16.51 -14.77
N TYR A 406 -15.06 -15.89 -14.01
CA TYR A 406 -15.47 -16.45 -12.72
C TYR A 406 -16.35 -17.67 -12.98
N HIS A 407 -15.78 -18.87 -12.82
CA HIS A 407 -16.48 -20.15 -12.94
C HIS A 407 -17.44 -20.40 -11.77
N PHE A 408 -18.40 -19.49 -11.53
CA PHE A 408 -19.71 -19.88 -11.03
C PHE A 408 -20.59 -20.03 -12.26
N GLN A 409 -20.83 -21.28 -12.68
CA GLN A 409 -21.71 -21.64 -13.80
C GLN A 409 -23.00 -20.79 -13.80
N SER A 410 -23.11 -19.84 -14.72
CA SER A 410 -24.37 -19.18 -15.05
C SER A 410 -25.12 -20.04 -16.07
N MET A 411 -25.79 -21.09 -15.59
CA MET A 411 -26.83 -21.80 -16.35
C MET A 411 -28.18 -21.77 -15.62
N TYR A 412 -28.52 -20.63 -15.02
CA TYR A 412 -29.88 -20.38 -14.53
C TYR A 412 -30.26 -18.92 -14.80
N ASP A 413 -30.49 -18.62 -16.07
CA ASP A 413 -31.49 -17.61 -16.42
C ASP A 413 -32.84 -18.26 -16.07
N SER A 414 -33.36 -18.00 -14.86
CA SER A 414 -34.65 -18.54 -14.45
C SER A 414 -35.74 -17.83 -15.25
N PHE A 415 -36.13 -18.43 -16.38
CA PHE A 415 -37.21 -17.94 -17.21
C PHE A 415 -38.59 -18.02 -16.54
N GLU A 416 -38.74 -18.65 -15.38
CA GLU A 416 -40.04 -18.72 -14.69
C GLU A 416 -39.90 -18.67 -13.16
N ASN A 417 -40.66 -17.75 -12.56
CA ASN A 417 -41.08 -17.68 -11.15
C ASN A 417 -40.00 -17.59 -10.06
N TYR A 418 -39.72 -16.35 -9.67
CA TYR A 418 -38.88 -15.95 -8.55
C TYR A 418 -39.58 -16.15 -7.18
N TYR A 419 -38.90 -16.78 -6.22
CA TYR A 419 -39.37 -17.00 -4.82
C TYR A 419 -39.19 -15.74 -3.93
N GLY A 420 -39.54 -14.57 -4.43
CA GLY A 420 -39.44 -13.32 -3.68
C GLY A 420 -40.19 -12.19 -4.37
N GLY A 421 -41.52 -12.17 -4.22
CA GLY A 421 -42.31 -11.08 -4.79
C GLY A 421 -41.75 -9.67 -4.43
N PRO A 422 -42.06 -8.64 -5.22
CA PRO A 422 -41.64 -7.28 -4.92
C PRO A 422 -42.08 -6.91 -3.51
N ARG A 423 -41.14 -6.54 -2.63
CA ARG A 423 -41.48 -5.96 -1.33
C ARG A 423 -41.69 -4.46 -1.47
N VAL A 424 -42.71 -3.98 -0.75
CA VAL A 424 -43.51 -2.76 -1.00
C VAL A 424 -43.16 -1.65 0.01
N ASP A 425 -42.13 -1.86 0.83
CA ASP A 425 -41.92 -1.13 2.09
C ASP A 425 -40.67 -0.24 2.13
N ASP A 426 -39.78 -0.31 1.13
CA ASP A 426 -38.76 0.72 0.90
C ASP A 426 -39.06 1.43 -0.42
N SER A 427 -39.02 2.76 -0.43
CA SER A 427 -39.03 3.52 -1.68
C SER A 427 -37.89 2.99 -2.55
N ILE A 428 -38.22 2.42 -3.72
CA ILE A 428 -37.27 2.05 -4.78
C ILE A 428 -36.23 3.16 -4.82
N GLU A 429 -34.94 2.83 -4.68
CA GLU A 429 -33.87 3.83 -4.76
C GLU A 429 -34.09 4.65 -6.04
N VAL A 430 -34.50 5.90 -5.88
CA VAL A 430 -34.66 6.87 -6.98
C VAL A 430 -33.34 7.03 -7.75
N LEU A 431 -32.23 6.66 -7.12
CA LEU A 431 -30.88 6.66 -7.68
C LEU A 431 -30.52 5.45 -8.56
N GLN A 432 -31.35 4.39 -8.60
CA GLN A 432 -31.05 3.17 -9.36
C GLN A 432 -32.14 2.80 -10.39
N VAL A 433 -33.00 3.75 -10.77
CA VAL A 433 -33.90 3.52 -11.90
C VAL A 433 -33.05 3.49 -13.18
N TYR A 434 -32.74 2.29 -13.65
CA TYR A 434 -32.38 2.09 -15.05
C TYR A 434 -33.61 2.54 -15.87
N LYS A 435 -33.63 3.80 -16.32
CA LYS A 435 -34.53 4.23 -17.38
C LYS A 435 -34.06 3.45 -18.61
N PRO A 436 -34.84 2.49 -19.14
CA PRO A 436 -34.53 1.92 -20.44
C PRO A 436 -34.42 3.10 -21.40
N LEU A 437 -33.35 3.16 -22.21
CA LEU A 437 -33.35 4.05 -23.37
C LEU A 437 -34.65 3.73 -24.12
N ALA A 438 -35.59 4.68 -24.11
CA ALA A 438 -36.95 4.47 -24.59
C ALA A 438 -36.90 3.81 -25.97
N ASN A 439 -37.78 2.82 -26.16
CA ASN A 439 -38.07 2.16 -27.42
C ASN A 439 -37.85 3.09 -28.61
N ARG A 440 -36.71 2.97 -29.29
CA ARG A 440 -36.70 3.26 -30.73
C ARG A 440 -37.56 2.17 -31.33
N SER A 441 -38.76 2.56 -31.74
CA SER A 441 -39.68 1.72 -32.48
C SER A 441 -38.90 0.88 -33.49
N LEU A 442 -38.96 -0.44 -33.34
CA LEU A 442 -38.86 -1.34 -34.47
C LEU A 442 -40.10 -1.09 -35.33
N ALA A 443 -40.05 -0.01 -36.10
CA ALA A 443 -40.92 0.27 -37.20
C ALA A 443 -40.05 0.16 -38.45
N ASP A 444 -39.83 -1.08 -38.89
CA ASP A 444 -39.97 -1.40 -40.29
C ASP A 444 -40.32 -2.89 -40.40
N GLY A 445 -41.61 -3.13 -40.58
CA GLY A 445 -42.11 -4.36 -41.14
C GLY A 445 -42.25 -4.16 -42.65
N SER A 446 -41.36 -4.78 -43.41
CA SER A 446 -41.56 -5.28 -44.77
C SER A 446 -40.52 -6.40 -44.91
N ARG A 447 -40.85 -7.71 -44.96
CA ARG A 447 -41.69 -8.43 -45.93
C ARG A 447 -41.47 -7.94 -47.35
N GLU A 448 -40.34 -8.32 -47.95
CA GLU A 448 -40.24 -9.35 -48.99
C GLU A 448 -38.83 -9.95 -49.02
#